data_AF-A0A2M7QYT5-F1
#
_entry.id   AF-A0A2M7QYT5-F1
#
_cell.length_a   1.000
_cell.length_b   1.000
_cell.length_c   1.000
_cell.angle_alpha   90.00
_cell.angle_beta   90.00
_cell.angle_gamma   90.00
#
_symmetry.space_group_name_H-M   'P 1'
#
loop_
_entity.id
_entity.type
_entity.pdbx_description
1 polymer ?
#
loop_
_entity_poly.entity_id
_entity_poly.type
_entity_poly.pdbx_seq_one_letter_code
_entity_poly.pdbx_strand_id
1 'polypeptide(L)'
;MTKQSTLGIDYGVKRIGVAVSYHSLAEPLKIVPHGNAVFADLQRIIDEHNVGYLVFGISDGEMAEKTRIFAEKLKLVTGLPLAFIDEAYSSKQVHEKMKIKRGPRASQHKPIDHYVAAELLQEWLDSKLLQEERYA
;
A
#
# COMPACT_ATOMS: atom_id res chain seq x y z
N MET A 1 20.65 -7.16 -13.76
CA MET A 1 19.97 -6.18 -12.89
C MET A 1 19.21 -6.95 -11.83
N THR A 2 19.39 -6.64 -10.56
CA THR A 2 18.61 -7.23 -9.46
C THR A 2 17.17 -6.72 -9.54
N LYS A 3 16.18 -7.60 -9.50
CA LYS A 3 14.77 -7.20 -9.51
C LYS A 3 14.47 -6.39 -8.23
N GLN A 4 13.95 -5.18 -8.39
CA GLN A 4 13.54 -4.31 -7.28
C GLN A 4 12.11 -4.63 -6.87
N SER A 5 11.81 -4.46 -5.58
CA SER A 5 10.45 -4.63 -5.05
C SER A 5 9.63 -3.35 -5.21
N THR A 6 8.31 -3.48 -5.04
CA THR A 6 7.36 -2.37 -5.03
C THR A 6 6.81 -2.23 -3.61
N LEU A 7 6.74 -0.99 -3.11
CA LEU A 7 6.14 -0.69 -1.81
C LEU A 7 4.72 -0.14 -2.00
N GLY A 8 3.73 -0.85 -1.44
CA GLY A 8 2.35 -0.40 -1.33
C GLY A 8 2.14 0.41 -0.05
N ILE A 9 1.48 1.56 -0.17
CA ILE A 9 1.28 2.52 0.91
C ILE A 9 -0.20 2.88 1.00
N ASP A 10 -0.80 2.59 2.17
CA ASP A 10 -2.12 3.06 2.58
C ASP A 10 -1.94 4.24 3.54
N TYR A 11 -2.21 5.45 3.05
CA TYR A 11 -1.96 6.68 3.80
C TYR A 11 -3.11 6.99 4.76
N GLY A 12 -2.81 6.98 6.05
CA GLY A 12 -3.70 7.48 7.09
C GLY A 12 -3.06 8.60 7.90
N VAL A 13 -3.87 9.61 8.27
CA VAL A 13 -3.40 10.80 9.01
C VAL A 13 -2.73 10.51 10.35
N LYS A 14 -2.98 9.34 10.96
CA LYS A 14 -2.35 8.90 12.21
C LYS A 14 -1.32 7.78 12.01
N ARG A 15 -1.53 6.94 11.01
CA ARG A 15 -0.84 5.66 10.79
C ARG A 15 -0.86 5.36 9.31
N ILE A 16 0.24 4.81 8.81
CA ILE A 16 0.41 4.45 7.40
C ILE A 16 0.61 2.94 7.32
N GLY A 17 -0.26 2.26 6.59
CA GLY A 17 -0.08 0.84 6.26
C GLY A 17 0.97 0.69 5.17
N VAL A 18 1.87 -0.28 5.31
CA VAL A 18 2.87 -0.60 4.28
C VAL A 18 2.88 -2.08 3.96
N ALA A 19 3.02 -2.39 2.67
CA ALA A 19 3.17 -3.72 2.11
C ALA A 19 4.29 -3.72 1.07
N VAL A 20 4.90 -4.87 0.83
CA VAL A 20 5.99 -5.04 -0.12
C VAL A 20 5.67 -6.14 -1.11
N SER A 21 6.12 -6.00 -2.35
CA SER A 21 5.98 -7.05 -3.35
C SER A 21 7.16 -8.05 -3.31
N TYR A 22 6.82 -9.33 -3.43
CA TYR A 22 7.72 -10.41 -3.76
C TYR A 22 7.26 -11.04 -5.07
N HIS A 23 7.93 -10.69 -6.16
CA HIS A 23 7.51 -11.04 -7.52
C HIS A 23 6.12 -10.46 -7.86
N SER A 24 5.11 -11.31 -8.03
CA SER A 24 3.72 -10.94 -8.34
C SER A 24 2.81 -10.91 -7.12
N LEU A 25 3.34 -11.18 -5.92
CA LEU A 25 2.56 -11.24 -4.69
C LEU A 25 2.87 -10.05 -3.78
N ALA A 26 1.83 -9.44 -3.23
CA ALA A 26 1.93 -8.42 -2.21
C ALA A 26 1.80 -9.03 -0.81
N GLU A 27 2.70 -8.65 0.10
CA GLU A 27 2.66 -9.06 1.49
C GLU A 27 2.60 -7.85 2.43
N PRO A 28 1.73 -7.86 3.45
CA PRO A 28 1.70 -6.80 4.44
C PRO A 28 3.00 -6.79 5.23
N LEU A 29 3.57 -5.61 5.45
CA LEU A 29 4.84 -5.47 6.15
C LEU A 29 4.64 -5.00 7.60
N LYS A 30 4.13 -3.78 7.78
CA LYS A 30 3.90 -3.18 9.09
C LYS A 30 3.02 -1.93 9.01
N ILE A 31 2.78 -1.31 10.16
CA ILE A 31 2.17 0.02 10.26
C ILE A 31 3.24 0.99 10.75
N VAL A 32 3.41 2.09 10.02
CA VAL A 32 4.31 3.20 10.38
C VAL A 32 3.51 4.32 11.03
N PRO A 33 3.89 4.82 12.22
CA PRO A 33 3.26 5.99 12.81
C PRO A 33 3.44 7.24 11.93
N HIS A 34 2.38 8.01 11.71
CA HIS A 34 2.48 9.26 10.97
C HIS A 34 2.94 10.38 11.92
N GLY A 35 4.27 10.59 11.99
CA GLY A 35 4.90 11.59 12.83
C GLY A 35 6.20 12.11 12.22
N ASN A 36 7.02 12.81 13.02
CA ASN A 36 8.22 13.50 12.52
C ASN A 36 9.25 12.58 11.83
N ALA A 37 9.30 11.30 12.23
CA ALA A 37 10.24 10.33 11.68
C ALA A 37 9.71 9.56 10.45
N VAL A 38 8.47 9.82 10.01
CA VAL A 38 7.79 8.98 9.00
C VAL A 38 8.58 8.80 7.72
N PHE A 39 9.21 9.86 7.19
CA PHE A 39 10.00 9.77 5.96
C PHE A 39 11.29 8.96 6.16
N ALA A 40 11.94 9.10 7.32
CA ALA A 40 13.13 8.32 7.64
C ALA A 40 12.79 6.83 7.84
N ASP A 41 11.64 6.54 8.47
CA ASP A 41 11.15 5.18 8.64
C ASP A 41 10.80 4.52 7.29
N LEU A 42 10.17 5.26 6.39
CA LEU A 42 9.87 4.79 5.04
C LEU A 42 11.14 4.62 4.19
N GLN A 43 12.10 5.54 4.26
CA GLN A 43 13.40 5.41 3.58
C GLN A 43 14.13 4.14 4.00
N ARG A 44 14.16 3.86 5.31
CA ARG A 44 14.78 2.64 5.83
C ARG A 44 14.10 1.38 5.31
N ILE A 45 12.76 1.36 5.21
CA ILE A 45 12.03 0.23 4.60
C ILE A 45 12.39 0.07 3.12
N ILE A 46 12.47 1.19 2.40
CA ILE A 46 12.84 1.22 0.98
C ILE A 46 14.23 0.59 0.79
N ASP A 47 15.19 0.97 1.62
CA ASP A 47 16.56 0.46 1.57
C ASP A 47 16.61 -1.02 1.98
N GLU A 48 15.96 -1.39 3.09
CA GLU A 48 15.90 -2.76 3.64
C GLU A 48 15.32 -3.77 2.61
N HIS A 49 14.33 -3.35 1.83
CA HIS A 49 13.62 -4.21 0.87
C HIS A 49 14.01 -3.98 -0.61
N ASN A 50 15.03 -3.14 -0.88
CA ASN A 50 15.47 -2.78 -2.22
C ASN A 50 14.29 -2.35 -3.12
N VAL A 51 13.48 -1.41 -2.62
CA VAL A 51 12.28 -0.91 -3.30
C VAL A 51 12.69 0.02 -4.43
N GLY A 52 12.10 -0.17 -5.60
CA GLY A 52 12.31 0.66 -6.80
C GLY A 52 11.08 1.43 -7.25
N TYR A 53 9.91 1.17 -6.66
CA TYR A 53 8.64 1.77 -7.09
C TYR A 53 7.66 1.89 -5.92
N LEU A 54 6.86 2.95 -5.90
CA LEU A 54 5.86 3.20 -4.86
C LEU A 54 4.44 3.16 -5.43
N VAL A 55 3.51 2.57 -4.70
CA VAL A 55 2.08 2.52 -5.06
C VAL A 55 1.27 3.04 -3.88
N PHE A 56 0.48 4.08 -4.11
CA PHE A 56 -0.40 4.66 -3.10
C PHE A 56 -1.85 4.30 -3.37
N GLY A 57 -2.54 3.81 -2.34
CA GLY A 57 -4.00 3.86 -2.32
C GLY A 57 -4.46 5.33 -2.28
N ILE A 58 -5.48 5.67 -3.07
CA ILE A 58 -6.10 7.00 -3.05
C ILE A 58 -7.61 6.87 -3.01
N SER A 59 -8.24 7.58 -2.07
CA SER A 59 -9.68 7.74 -2.00
C SER A 59 -10.12 9.07 -2.63
N ASP A 60 -11.43 9.32 -2.69
CA ASP A 60 -11.97 10.63 -3.07
C ASP A 60 -11.89 11.69 -1.95
N GLY A 61 -12.12 12.95 -2.33
CA GLY A 61 -12.32 14.06 -1.40
C GLY A 61 -11.03 14.62 -0.78
N GLU A 62 -11.14 15.17 0.43
CA GLU A 62 -10.02 15.85 1.12
C GLU A 62 -8.83 14.91 1.41
N MET A 63 -9.10 13.61 1.61
CA MET A 63 -8.04 12.64 1.86
C MET A 63 -7.17 12.43 0.61
N ALA A 64 -7.76 12.47 -0.58
CA ALA A 64 -7.05 12.37 -1.85
C ALA A 64 -5.90 13.39 -1.94
N GLU A 65 -6.20 14.63 -1.57
CA GLU A 65 -5.24 15.73 -1.61
C GLU A 65 -4.11 15.52 -0.60
N LYS A 66 -4.44 15.08 0.61
CA LYS A 66 -3.43 14.77 1.65
C LYS A 66 -2.51 13.64 1.21
N THR A 67 -3.07 12.58 0.61
CA THR A 67 -2.28 11.47 0.06
C THR A 67 -1.35 11.94 -1.05
N ARG A 68 -1.82 12.76 -2.00
CA ARG A 68 -0.99 13.30 -3.10
C ARG A 68 0.16 14.15 -2.57
N ILE A 69 -0.12 15.06 -1.64
CA ILE A 69 0.92 15.89 -1.02
C ILE A 69 1.97 15.04 -0.30
N PHE A 70 1.53 14.01 0.44
CA PHE A 70 2.44 13.09 1.12
C PHE A 70 3.30 12.29 0.12
N ALA A 71 2.68 11.77 -0.94
CA ALA A 71 3.34 10.98 -1.98
C ALA A 71 4.41 11.80 -2.72
N GLU A 72 4.11 13.05 -3.10
CA GLU A 72 5.08 13.94 -3.74
C GLU A 72 6.26 14.27 -2.81
N LYS A 73 6.00 14.49 -1.51
CA LYS A 73 7.10 14.68 -0.54
C LYS A 73 7.99 13.45 -0.43
N LEU A 74 7.40 12.25 -0.37
CA LEU A 74 8.17 11.01 -0.30
C LEU A 74 8.99 10.79 -1.58
N LYS A 75 8.42 11.09 -2.76
CA LYS A 75 9.13 11.06 -4.04
C LYS A 75 10.33 12.00 -4.06
N LEU A 76 10.19 13.22 -3.54
CA LEU A 76 11.32 14.17 -3.46
C LEU A 76 12.45 13.66 -2.55
N VAL A 77 12.11 12.98 -1.45
CA VAL A 77 13.09 12.41 -0.52
C VAL A 77 13.80 11.18 -1.11
N THR A 78 13.04 10.31 -1.78
CA THR A 78 13.51 8.98 -2.21
C THR A 78 14.01 8.93 -3.65
N GLY A 79 13.56 9.86 -4.50
CA GLY A 79 13.78 9.84 -5.94
C GLY A 79 13.01 8.74 -6.68
N LEU A 80 12.16 7.96 -6.00
CA LEU A 80 11.49 6.81 -6.59
C LEU A 80 10.24 7.22 -7.40
N PRO A 81 9.99 6.56 -8.55
CA PRO A 81 8.73 6.70 -9.26
C PRO A 81 7.56 6.17 -8.43
N LEU A 82 6.36 6.70 -8.69
CA LEU A 82 5.14 6.28 -8.00
C LEU A 82 3.91 6.21 -8.91
N ALA A 83 2.91 5.48 -8.46
CA ALA A 83 1.56 5.44 -9.03
C ALA A 83 0.49 5.52 -7.92
N PHE A 84 -0.74 5.82 -8.32
CA PHE A 84 -1.91 5.77 -7.47
C PHE A 84 -2.87 4.68 -7.95
N ILE A 85 -3.59 4.05 -7.02
CA ILE A 85 -4.69 3.12 -7.27
C ILE A 85 -5.92 3.53 -6.46
N ASP A 86 -7.10 3.50 -7.08
CA ASP A 86 -8.35 3.93 -6.47
C ASP A 86 -8.83 2.92 -5.40
N GLU A 87 -9.03 3.40 -4.18
CA GLU A 87 -9.48 2.60 -3.03
C GLU A 87 -10.98 2.27 -3.05
N ALA A 88 -11.78 2.84 -3.96
CA ALA A 88 -13.24 2.70 -3.98
C ALA A 88 -13.72 1.22 -4.06
N TYR A 89 -12.90 0.31 -4.58
CA TYR A 89 -13.21 -1.12 -4.68
C TYR A 89 -12.89 -1.94 -3.42
N SER A 90 -11.92 -1.53 -2.60
CA SER A 90 -11.44 -2.36 -1.49
C SER A 90 -12.36 -2.30 -0.27
N SER A 91 -12.93 -1.13 0.05
CA SER A 91 -13.66 -0.95 1.32
C SER A 91 -14.86 -1.91 1.49
N LYS A 92 -15.65 -2.19 0.43
CA LYS A 92 -16.78 -3.14 0.52
C LYS A 92 -16.34 -4.60 0.48
N GLN A 93 -15.40 -4.95 -0.40
CA GLN A 93 -15.00 -6.35 -0.59
C GLN A 93 -14.13 -6.86 0.56
N VAL A 94 -13.33 -6.00 1.19
CA VAL A 94 -12.44 -6.35 2.29
C VAL A 94 -13.23 -6.61 3.57
N HIS A 95 -14.26 -5.81 3.86
CA HIS A 95 -15.15 -6.06 4.99
C HIS A 95 -15.95 -7.37 4.82
N GLU A 96 -16.33 -7.74 3.59
CA GLU A 96 -17.03 -9.02 3.34
C GLU A 96 -16.09 -10.23 3.34
N LYS A 97 -14.93 -10.16 2.69
CA LYS A 97 -13.93 -11.24 2.71
C LYS A 97 -13.40 -11.52 4.12
N MET A 98 -13.24 -10.48 4.96
CA MET A 98 -12.86 -10.65 6.36
C MET A 98 -13.97 -11.25 7.24
N LYS A 99 -15.25 -10.99 6.94
CA LYS A 99 -16.39 -11.66 7.60
C LYS A 99 -16.44 -13.16 7.29
N ILE A 100 -16.13 -13.56 6.06
CA ILE A 100 -16.17 -14.97 5.66
C ILE A 100 -15.04 -15.78 6.31
N LYS A 101 -13.85 -15.19 6.50
CA LYS A 101 -12.71 -15.85 7.17
C LYS A 101 -12.81 -15.89 8.70
N ARG A 102 -13.77 -15.19 9.33
CA ARG A 102 -13.89 -15.09 10.79
C ARG A 102 -15.27 -15.51 11.24
N GLY A 103 -15.35 -16.68 11.87
CA GLY A 103 -16.59 -17.21 12.45
C GLY A 103 -17.26 -16.22 13.44
N PRO A 104 -18.52 -16.51 13.84
CA PRO A 104 -19.46 -15.55 14.46
C PRO A 104 -19.07 -14.96 15.83
N ARG A 105 -17.85 -15.18 16.32
CA ARG A 105 -17.34 -14.66 17.62
C ARG A 105 -16.23 -13.61 17.50
N ALA A 106 -15.94 -13.07 16.31
CA ALA A 106 -14.88 -12.07 16.12
C ALA A 106 -15.30 -10.63 16.46
N SER A 107 -16.16 -10.43 17.47
CA SER A 107 -16.65 -9.11 17.89
C SER A 107 -15.71 -8.34 18.81
N GLN A 108 -14.49 -8.85 19.07
CA GLN A 108 -13.53 -8.15 19.91
C GLN A 108 -12.09 -8.30 19.39
N HIS A 109 -11.43 -7.14 19.25
CA HIS A 109 -9.97 -6.91 19.18
C HIS A 109 -9.29 -6.67 17.81
N LYS A 110 -8.86 -5.40 17.71
CA LYS A 110 -7.77 -4.77 16.94
C LYS A 110 -7.98 -4.61 15.42
N PRO A 111 -7.98 -3.35 14.91
CA PRO A 111 -8.02 -3.10 13.48
C PRO A 111 -6.75 -3.67 12.84
N ILE A 112 -6.95 -4.57 11.89
CA ILE A 112 -5.87 -5.20 11.15
C ILE A 112 -5.62 -4.35 9.90
N ASP A 113 -5.19 -3.11 10.12
CA ASP A 113 -5.13 -2.08 9.08
C ASP A 113 -3.99 -2.30 8.08
N HIS A 114 -3.02 -3.18 8.36
CA HIS A 114 -1.91 -3.42 7.43
C HIS A 114 -2.27 -4.29 6.22
N TYR A 115 -3.41 -5.01 6.25
CA TYR A 115 -3.83 -5.81 5.09
C TYR A 115 -4.29 -4.94 3.92
N VAL A 116 -4.81 -3.74 4.18
CA VAL A 116 -5.29 -2.82 3.13
C VAL A 116 -4.16 -2.46 2.16
N ALA A 117 -2.97 -2.17 2.71
CA ALA A 117 -1.79 -1.87 1.91
C ALA A 117 -1.35 -3.04 1.01
N ALA A 118 -1.56 -4.29 1.45
CA ALA A 118 -1.23 -5.47 0.65
C ALA A 118 -2.27 -5.70 -0.45
N GLU A 119 -3.55 -5.49 -0.15
CA GLU A 119 -4.63 -5.66 -1.11
C GLU A 119 -4.56 -4.63 -2.25
N LEU A 120 -4.33 -3.34 -1.93
CA LEU A 120 -4.15 -2.30 -2.95
C LEU A 120 -2.92 -2.59 -3.82
N LEU A 121 -1.85 -3.10 -3.21
CA LEU A 121 -0.63 -3.41 -3.94
C LEU A 121 -0.85 -4.62 -4.85
N GLN A 122 -1.56 -5.63 -4.37
CA GLN A 122 -1.91 -6.80 -5.17
C GLN A 122 -2.75 -6.40 -6.39
N GLU A 123 -3.79 -5.57 -6.18
CA GLU A 123 -4.64 -5.08 -7.27
C GLU A 123 -3.83 -4.33 -8.34
N TRP A 124 -2.86 -3.52 -7.90
CA TRP A 124 -1.96 -2.83 -8.83
C TRP A 124 -1.05 -3.81 -9.59
N LEU A 125 -0.44 -4.78 -8.91
CA LEU A 125 0.42 -5.80 -9.54
C LEU A 125 -0.36 -6.62 -10.57
N ASP A 126 -1.57 -7.07 -10.22
CA ASP A 126 -2.45 -7.84 -11.11
C ASP A 126 -2.83 -7.02 -12.35
N SER A 127 -3.11 -5.71 -12.18
CA SER A 127 -3.40 -4.81 -13.30
C SER A 127 -2.23 -4.67 -14.28
N LYS A 128 -0.99 -4.76 -13.79
CA LYS A 128 0.22 -4.67 -14.61
C LYS A 128 0.47 -5.96 -15.39
N LEU A 129 0.30 -7.11 -14.75
CA LEU A 129 0.42 -8.41 -15.40
C LEU A 129 -0.58 -8.54 -16.57
N LEU A 130 -1.83 -8.14 -16.36
CA LEU A 130 -2.86 -8.14 -17.42
C LEU A 130 -2.54 -7.20 -18.59
N GLN A 131 -1.81 -6.11 -18.34
CA GLN A 131 -1.34 -5.25 -19.43
C GLN A 131 -0.23 -5.92 -20.23
N GLU A 132 0.76 -6.51 -19.56
CA GLU A 132 1.87 -7.22 -20.21
C GLU A 132 1.38 -8.37 -21.10
N GLU A 133 0.41 -9.18 -20.62
CA GLU A 133 -0.19 -10.28 -21.40
C GLU A 133 -0.97 -9.80 -22.63
N ARG A 134 -1.57 -8.60 -22.59
CA ARG A 134 -2.34 -8.05 -23.72
C ARG A 134 -1.48 -7.48 -24.84
N TYR A 135 -0.19 -7.26 -24.58
CA TYR A 135 0.76 -6.71 -25.54
C TYR A 135 1.93 -7.66 -25.87
N ALA A 136 1.92 -8.88 -25.34
CA ALA A 136 2.82 -9.98 -25.68
C ALA A 136 2.24 -10.83 -26.83
#